data_AF-A0A382MVX0-F1
#
_entry.id   AF-A0A382MVX0-F1
#
_cell.length_a   1.000
_cell.length_b   1.000
_cell.length_c   1.000
_cell.angle_alpha   90.00
_cell.angle_beta   90.00
_cell.angle_gamma   90.00
#
_symmetry.space_group_name_H-M   'P 1'
#
loop_
_entity.id
_entity.type
_entity.pdbx_description
1 polymer ?
#
loop_
_entity_poly.entity_id
_entity_poly.type
_entity_poly.pdbx_seq_one_letter_code
_entity_poly.pdbx_strand_id
1 'polypeptide(L)'
;WVFVNFSMYKISLWLLKIGTLLNLYLLGQTLIPPLVFVDAHILIPAQILFIVSAFRCFFPVSYSTNAVLHDSFLSSIFLTRLFATFAEVAYIYQFSYLIRLFNANQIPFVDILSWLMVVQVIISQCFVWSAILTGRLKLYFYEELGWGIIFVINTIVSAILYWTLANLDGRELLLQLSLLFGAVYLPWQIIHLRTLRLSAKQQEIKEDIPKSITWSVLTKGLYKSIKMKNLTTQSEAWGGVIGMMWMTAYWATLIPSWIYLIVLTV
;
A
#
# COMPACT_ATOMS: atom_id res chain seq x y z
N TRP A 1 24.29 1.26 -8.41
CA TRP A 1 23.29 2.33 -8.61
C TRP A 1 23.20 2.61 -10.09
N VAL A 2 22.15 2.10 -10.75
CA VAL A 2 21.93 2.33 -12.18
C VAL A 2 21.43 3.76 -12.35
N PHE A 3 22.15 4.56 -13.15
CA PHE A 3 21.69 5.90 -13.55
C PHE A 3 20.41 5.73 -14.38
N VAL A 4 19.25 6.01 -13.77
CA VAL A 4 18.01 6.11 -14.53
C VAL A 4 18.05 7.43 -15.27
N ASN A 5 18.22 7.37 -16.60
CA ASN A 5 18.17 8.55 -17.47
C ASN A 5 16.83 9.29 -17.25
N PHE A 6 16.87 10.61 -17.11
CA PHE A 6 15.68 11.47 -16.87
C PHE A 6 14.53 11.19 -17.84
N SER A 7 14.85 10.95 -19.13
CA SER A 7 13.86 10.59 -20.15
C SER A 7 13.15 9.27 -19.84
N MET A 8 13.89 8.27 -19.33
CA MET A 8 13.32 6.97 -18.95
C MET A 8 12.40 7.08 -17.74
N TYR A 9 12.74 7.90 -16.74
CA TYR A 9 11.89 8.06 -15.54
C TYR A 9 10.53 8.70 -15.88
N LYS A 10 10.55 9.72 -16.74
CA LYS A 10 9.34 10.33 -17.28
C LYS A 10 8.46 9.28 -17.97
N ILE A 11 9.05 8.44 -18.84
CA ILE A 11 8.31 7.37 -19.51
C ILE A 11 7.68 6.42 -18.47
N SER A 12 8.43 5.98 -17.46
CA SER A 12 7.91 5.10 -16.42
C SER A 12 6.71 5.70 -15.66
N LEU A 13 6.74 7.00 -15.35
CA LEU A 13 5.60 7.69 -14.73
C LEU A 13 4.36 7.70 -15.64
N TRP A 14 4.54 7.91 -16.94
CA TRP A 14 3.43 7.86 -17.90
C TRP A 14 2.90 6.44 -18.12
N LEU A 15 3.77 5.43 -18.07
CA LEU A 15 3.37 4.02 -18.16
C LEU A 15 2.49 3.57 -16.99
N LEU A 16 2.51 4.27 -15.85
CA LEU A 16 1.56 4.00 -14.75
C LEU A 16 0.10 4.09 -15.21
N LYS A 17 -0.22 4.85 -16.26
CA LYS A 17 -1.57 4.92 -16.84
C LYS A 17 -2.06 3.59 -17.41
N ILE A 18 -1.16 2.69 -17.79
CA ILE A 18 -1.52 1.31 -18.16
C ILE A 18 -2.11 0.60 -16.92
N GLY A 19 -1.56 0.86 -15.74
CA GLY A 19 -2.11 0.40 -14.46
C GLY A 19 -3.54 0.92 -14.22
N THR A 20 -3.87 2.13 -14.66
CA THR A 20 -5.27 2.63 -14.61
C THR A 20 -6.19 1.75 -15.45
N LEU A 21 -5.81 1.44 -16.69
CA LEU A 21 -6.61 0.59 -17.57
C LEU A 21 -6.77 -0.82 -17.00
N LEU A 22 -5.69 -1.40 -16.48
CA LEU A 22 -5.72 -2.71 -15.84
C LEU A 22 -6.68 -2.72 -14.63
N ASN A 23 -6.56 -1.77 -13.71
CA ASN A 23 -7.43 -1.73 -12.54
C ASN A 23 -8.90 -1.49 -12.89
N LEU A 24 -9.19 -0.66 -13.90
CA LEU A 24 -10.57 -0.49 -14.40
C LEU A 24 -11.11 -1.77 -15.04
N TYR A 25 -10.26 -2.52 -15.76
CA TYR A 25 -10.63 -3.83 -16.27
C TYR A 25 -10.94 -4.82 -15.14
N LEU A 26 -10.06 -4.93 -14.14
CA LEU A 26 -10.28 -5.81 -12.98
C LEU A 26 -11.57 -5.44 -12.24
N LEU A 27 -11.82 -4.14 -12.03
CA LEU A 27 -13.08 -3.64 -11.48
C LEU A 27 -14.27 -4.10 -12.33
N GLY A 28 -14.22 -3.91 -13.65
CA GLY A 28 -15.29 -4.32 -14.55
C GLY A 28 -15.63 -5.81 -14.46
N GLN A 29 -14.60 -6.66 -14.31
CA GLN A 29 -14.80 -8.11 -14.11
C GLN A 29 -15.57 -8.43 -12.82
N THR A 30 -15.37 -7.66 -11.74
CA THR A 30 -16.11 -7.86 -10.48
C THR A 30 -17.58 -7.45 -10.53
N LEU A 31 -18.01 -6.76 -11.58
CA LEU A 31 -19.38 -6.26 -11.73
C LEU A 31 -20.26 -7.16 -12.60
N ILE A 32 -19.71 -8.27 -13.12
CA ILE A 32 -20.41 -9.20 -14.00
C ILE A 32 -20.45 -10.62 -13.39
N PRO A 33 -21.44 -11.46 -13.74
CA PRO A 33 -21.45 -12.86 -13.35
C PRO A 33 -20.22 -13.63 -13.87
N PRO A 34 -19.68 -14.59 -13.10
CA PRO A 34 -20.15 -15.04 -11.78
C PRO A 34 -19.64 -14.19 -10.60
N LEU A 35 -18.65 -13.31 -10.81
CA LEU A 35 -17.91 -12.65 -9.72
C LEU A 35 -18.76 -11.67 -8.90
N VAL A 36 -19.84 -11.13 -9.47
CA VAL A 36 -20.80 -10.29 -8.74
C VAL A 36 -21.46 -11.00 -7.55
N PHE A 37 -21.44 -12.34 -7.53
CA PHE A 37 -22.03 -13.16 -6.47
C PHE A 37 -21.03 -13.63 -5.42
N VAL A 38 -19.76 -13.24 -5.53
CA VAL A 38 -18.74 -13.52 -4.50
C VAL A 38 -19.10 -12.79 -3.20
N ASP A 39 -18.72 -13.39 -2.07
CA ASP A 39 -18.89 -12.83 -0.73
C ASP A 39 -18.54 -11.33 -0.67
N ALA A 40 -19.45 -10.51 -0.16
CA ALA A 40 -19.28 -9.07 -0.05
C ALA A 40 -18.05 -8.66 0.78
N HIS A 41 -17.64 -9.46 1.77
CA HIS A 41 -16.44 -9.24 2.57
C HIS A 41 -15.13 -9.42 1.78
N ILE A 42 -15.19 -10.07 0.61
CA ILE A 42 -14.10 -10.19 -0.36
C ILE A 42 -14.28 -9.17 -1.49
N LEU A 43 -15.49 -9.07 -2.04
CA LEU A 43 -15.77 -8.29 -3.24
C LEU A 43 -15.63 -6.77 -3.01
N ILE A 44 -16.22 -6.24 -1.93
CA ILE A 44 -16.23 -4.79 -1.67
C ILE A 44 -14.79 -4.25 -1.44
N PRO A 45 -13.96 -4.89 -0.60
CA PRO A 45 -12.56 -4.46 -0.47
C PRO A 45 -11.78 -4.47 -1.78
N ALA A 46 -11.98 -5.49 -2.62
CA ALA A 46 -11.32 -5.57 -3.92
C ALA A 46 -11.72 -4.40 -4.83
N GLN A 47 -13.01 -4.09 -4.90
CA GLN A 47 -13.51 -2.96 -5.69
C GLN A 47 -12.95 -1.62 -5.20
N ILE A 48 -12.91 -1.40 -3.88
CA ILE A 48 -12.28 -0.20 -3.30
C ILE A 48 -10.82 -0.11 -3.75
N LEU A 49 -10.07 -1.21 -3.63
CA LEU A 49 -8.67 -1.24 -4.05
C LEU A 49 -8.54 -0.91 -5.55
N PHE A 50 -9.32 -1.53 -6.43
CA PHE A 50 -9.22 -1.28 -7.88
C PHE A 50 -9.52 0.17 -8.25
N ILE A 51 -10.57 0.77 -7.67
CA ILE A 51 -10.91 2.17 -7.92
C ILE A 51 -9.77 3.09 -7.48
N VAL A 52 -9.25 2.88 -6.27
CA VAL A 52 -8.17 3.72 -5.72
C VAL A 52 -6.86 3.50 -6.45
N SER A 53 -6.53 2.26 -6.82
CA SER A 53 -5.37 1.92 -7.64
C SER A 53 -5.44 2.58 -9.02
N ALA A 54 -6.61 2.51 -9.68
CA ALA A 54 -6.81 3.20 -10.95
C ALA A 54 -6.57 4.71 -10.83
N PHE A 55 -7.11 5.31 -9.77
CA PHE A 55 -6.92 6.73 -9.44
C PHE A 55 -5.45 7.07 -9.20
N ARG A 56 -4.72 6.29 -8.39
CA ARG A 56 -3.31 6.54 -8.05
C ARG A 56 -2.35 6.30 -9.21
N CYS A 57 -2.69 5.39 -10.11
CA CYS A 57 -1.97 5.18 -11.36
C CYS A 57 -2.16 6.37 -12.32
N PHE A 58 -3.33 7.00 -12.31
CA PHE A 58 -3.61 8.14 -13.18
C PHE A 58 -3.09 9.46 -12.62
N PHE A 59 -3.20 9.65 -11.29
CA PHE A 59 -2.71 10.80 -10.54
C PHE A 59 -1.63 10.36 -9.54
N PRO A 60 -0.44 9.93 -10.01
CA PRO A 60 0.62 9.53 -9.11
C PRO A 60 1.14 10.75 -8.32
N VAL A 61 1.40 10.53 -7.04
CA VAL A 61 1.87 11.56 -6.10
C VAL A 61 2.94 10.97 -5.18
N SER A 62 4.02 11.72 -4.97
CA SER A 62 5.04 11.44 -3.95
C SER A 62 4.77 12.27 -2.71
N TYR A 63 4.60 11.61 -1.56
CA TYR A 63 4.24 12.29 -0.31
C TYR A 63 5.42 13.04 0.34
N SER A 64 6.65 12.61 0.09
CA SER A 64 7.84 13.21 0.73
C SER A 64 8.18 14.58 0.13
N THR A 65 8.03 14.73 -1.17
CA THR A 65 8.47 15.91 -1.94
C THR A 65 7.34 16.71 -2.54
N ASN A 66 6.10 16.23 -2.40
CA ASN A 66 4.91 16.75 -3.09
C ASN A 66 5.03 16.66 -4.63
N ALA A 67 5.86 15.74 -5.14
CA ALA A 67 5.99 15.55 -6.58
C ALA A 67 4.67 15.05 -7.17
N VAL A 68 4.23 15.68 -8.26
CA VAL A 68 3.02 15.32 -9.00
C VAL A 68 3.31 15.25 -10.50
N LEU A 69 2.56 14.40 -11.20
CA LEU A 69 2.61 14.34 -12.67
C LEU A 69 1.63 15.33 -13.32
N HIS A 70 0.54 15.66 -12.63
CA HIS A 70 -0.52 16.54 -13.12
C HIS A 70 -0.74 17.67 -12.12
N ASP A 71 -0.84 18.91 -12.61
CA ASP A 71 -1.28 20.02 -11.76
C ASP A 71 -2.81 20.09 -11.72
N SER A 72 -3.39 19.25 -10.85
CA SER A 72 -4.82 19.17 -10.62
C SER A 72 -5.09 19.00 -9.14
N PHE A 73 -6.25 19.45 -8.65
CA PHE A 73 -6.72 19.18 -7.28
C PHE A 73 -6.69 17.68 -6.94
N LEU A 74 -6.96 16.83 -7.92
CA LEU A 74 -6.92 15.36 -7.75
C LEU A 74 -5.51 14.83 -7.46
N SER A 75 -4.46 15.55 -7.84
CA SER A 75 -3.06 15.22 -7.52
C SER A 75 -2.60 15.80 -6.17
N SER A 76 -3.52 16.12 -5.27
CA SER A 76 -3.16 16.52 -3.90
C SER A 76 -2.74 15.30 -3.06
N ILE A 77 -1.77 15.50 -2.17
CA ILE A 77 -1.38 14.47 -1.19
C ILE A 77 -2.58 14.12 -0.31
N PHE A 78 -3.38 15.11 0.08
CA PHE A 78 -4.54 14.89 0.95
C PHE A 78 -5.51 13.87 0.34
N LEU A 79 -5.96 14.10 -0.91
CA LEU A 79 -6.95 13.24 -1.54
C LEU A 79 -6.38 11.86 -1.86
N THR A 80 -5.16 11.81 -2.40
CA THR A 80 -4.49 10.54 -2.70
C THR A 80 -4.26 9.71 -1.45
N ARG A 81 -3.86 10.33 -0.33
CA ARG A 81 -3.66 9.65 0.94
C ARG A 81 -4.98 9.19 1.55
N LEU A 82 -6.04 10.00 1.50
CA LEU A 82 -7.37 9.65 1.99
C LEU A 82 -7.90 8.39 1.31
N PHE A 83 -7.87 8.35 -0.02
CA PHE A 83 -8.31 7.18 -0.76
C PHE A 83 -7.41 5.97 -0.51
N ALA A 84 -6.09 6.17 -0.47
CA ALA A 84 -5.17 5.10 -0.16
C ALA A 84 -5.40 4.54 1.26
N THR A 85 -5.76 5.36 2.25
CA THR A 85 -6.11 4.90 3.61
C THR A 85 -7.30 3.95 3.58
N PHE A 86 -8.37 4.29 2.85
CA PHE A 86 -9.51 3.38 2.70
C PHE A 86 -9.13 2.08 2.00
N ALA A 87 -8.40 2.16 0.88
CA ALA A 87 -7.96 0.97 0.16
C ALA A 87 -7.06 0.08 1.01
N GLU A 88 -6.10 0.66 1.73
CA GLU A 88 -5.14 -0.06 2.56
C GLU A 88 -5.80 -0.80 3.72
N VAL A 89 -6.74 -0.16 4.41
CA VAL A 89 -7.52 -0.82 5.46
C VAL A 89 -8.41 -1.91 4.86
N ALA A 90 -9.06 -1.63 3.74
CA ALA A 90 -9.98 -2.58 3.10
C ALA A 90 -9.24 -3.85 2.64
N TYR A 91 -8.11 -3.74 1.95
CA TYR A 91 -7.44 -4.94 1.44
C TYR A 91 -6.77 -5.75 2.56
N ILE A 92 -6.28 -5.10 3.63
CA ILE A 92 -5.79 -5.85 4.80
C ILE A 92 -6.94 -6.54 5.53
N TYR A 93 -8.11 -5.90 5.61
CA TYR A 93 -9.31 -6.56 6.08
C TYR A 93 -9.68 -7.78 5.19
N GLN A 94 -9.52 -7.67 3.88
CA GLN A 94 -9.76 -8.79 2.95
C GLN A 94 -8.80 -9.97 3.21
N PHE A 95 -7.50 -9.72 3.38
CA PHE A 95 -6.54 -10.77 3.76
C PHE A 95 -6.88 -11.39 5.11
N SER A 96 -7.23 -10.55 6.09
CA SER A 96 -7.66 -10.96 7.42
C SER A 96 -8.90 -11.86 7.35
N TYR A 97 -9.88 -11.51 6.52
CA TYR A 97 -11.09 -12.30 6.29
C TYR A 97 -10.79 -13.63 5.59
N LEU A 98 -9.96 -13.61 4.55
CA LEU A 98 -9.54 -14.81 3.81
C LEU A 98 -8.85 -15.83 4.73
N ILE A 99 -7.95 -15.36 5.61
CA ILE A 99 -7.30 -16.20 6.62
C ILE A 99 -8.33 -16.88 7.52
N ARG A 100 -9.34 -16.14 8.01
CA ARG A 100 -10.39 -16.72 8.87
C ARG A 100 -11.29 -17.68 8.10
N LEU A 101 -11.56 -17.39 6.84
CA LEU A 101 -12.32 -18.28 5.97
C LEU A 101 -11.62 -19.63 5.82
N PHE A 102 -10.30 -19.63 5.61
CA PHE A 102 -9.50 -20.86 5.58
C PHE A 102 -9.40 -21.55 6.94
N ASN A 103 -9.25 -20.78 8.01
CA ASN A 103 -9.17 -21.32 9.36
C ASN A 103 -10.49 -22.00 9.79
N ALA A 104 -11.64 -21.52 9.32
CA ALA A 104 -12.97 -22.02 9.68
C ALA A 104 -13.16 -22.20 11.21
N ASN A 105 -12.60 -21.28 12.00
CA ASN A 105 -12.56 -21.30 13.46
C ASN A 105 -11.85 -22.52 14.11
N GLN A 106 -11.00 -23.25 13.37
CA GLN A 106 -10.29 -24.41 13.89
C GLN A 106 -9.15 -24.03 14.85
N ILE A 107 -8.40 -22.97 14.55
CA ILE A 107 -7.25 -22.53 15.34
C ILE A 107 -7.51 -21.11 15.88
N PRO A 108 -7.91 -20.93 17.15
CA PRO A 108 -8.26 -19.61 17.70
C PRO A 108 -7.13 -18.57 17.59
N PHE A 109 -5.88 -19.01 17.69
CA PHE A 109 -4.72 -18.14 17.56
C PHE A 109 -4.60 -17.50 16.17
N VAL A 110 -5.01 -18.21 15.11
CA VAL A 110 -5.02 -17.69 13.74
C VAL A 110 -6.02 -16.53 13.61
N ASP A 111 -7.19 -16.64 14.23
CA ASP A 111 -8.21 -15.58 14.17
C ASP A 111 -7.74 -14.31 14.89
N ILE A 112 -7.11 -14.45 16.06
CA ILE A 112 -6.53 -13.32 16.81
C ILE A 112 -5.46 -12.62 15.98
N LEU A 113 -4.53 -13.37 15.40
CA LEU A 113 -3.48 -12.83 14.54
C LEU A 113 -4.05 -12.15 13.29
N SER A 114 -5.08 -12.72 12.68
CA SER A 114 -5.75 -12.10 11.52
C SER A 114 -6.30 -10.72 11.86
N TRP A 115 -6.95 -10.54 13.02
CA TRP A 115 -7.49 -9.26 13.44
C TRP A 115 -6.40 -8.27 13.83
N LEU A 116 -5.29 -8.75 14.40
CA LEU A 116 -4.14 -7.91 14.72
C LEU A 116 -3.57 -7.22 13.48
N MET A 117 -3.62 -7.86 12.30
CA MET A 117 -3.26 -7.22 11.03
C MET A 117 -4.12 -5.97 10.74
N VAL A 118 -5.43 -6.04 10.97
CA VAL A 118 -6.37 -4.93 10.76
C VAL A 118 -6.12 -3.80 11.75
N VAL A 119 -5.90 -4.12 13.03
CA VAL A 119 -5.52 -3.12 14.04
C VAL A 119 -4.21 -2.45 13.66
N GLN A 120 -3.22 -3.23 13.23
CA GLN A 120 -1.91 -2.72 12.86
C GLN A 120 -1.96 -1.79 11.65
N VAL A 121 -2.77 -2.09 10.62
CA VAL A 121 -2.88 -1.18 9.46
C VAL A 121 -3.51 0.14 9.86
N ILE A 122 -4.52 0.15 10.75
CA ILE A 122 -5.12 1.38 11.28
C ILE A 122 -4.08 2.23 12.01
N ILE A 123 -3.23 1.62 12.84
CA ILE A 123 -2.12 2.31 13.50
C ILE A 123 -1.13 2.88 12.47
N SER A 124 -0.79 2.12 11.42
CA SER A 124 0.04 2.61 10.31
C SER A 124 -0.58 3.83 9.62
N GLN A 125 -1.90 3.86 9.44
CA GLN A 125 -2.60 5.02 8.88
C GLN A 125 -2.44 6.26 9.76
N CYS A 126 -2.48 6.12 11.09
CA CYS A 126 -2.22 7.23 12.00
C CYS A 126 -0.79 7.77 11.83
N PHE A 127 0.20 6.90 11.65
CA PHE A 127 1.59 7.31 11.42
C PHE A 127 1.78 8.06 10.10
N VAL A 128 1.22 7.56 8.99
CA VAL A 128 1.37 8.22 7.68
C VAL A 128 0.68 9.59 7.66
N TRP A 129 -0.52 9.71 8.24
CA TRP A 129 -1.20 10.99 8.37
C TRP A 129 -0.43 11.96 9.25
N SER A 130 0.10 11.48 10.38
CA SER A 130 0.94 12.29 11.25
C SER A 130 2.23 12.73 10.53
N ALA A 131 2.83 11.87 9.70
CA ALA A 131 3.99 12.20 8.87
C ALA A 131 3.69 13.36 7.90
N ILE A 132 2.53 13.30 7.23
CA ILE A 132 2.09 14.34 6.28
C ILE A 132 1.80 15.65 6.99
N LEU A 133 1.04 15.61 8.09
CA LEU A 133 0.62 16.81 8.81
C LEU A 133 1.78 17.49 9.56
N THR A 134 2.76 16.72 10.04
CA THR A 134 3.91 17.28 10.76
C THR A 134 5.15 17.48 9.89
N GLY A 135 5.17 16.89 8.68
CA GLY A 135 6.33 16.89 7.79
C GLY A 135 7.50 16.02 8.27
N ARG A 136 7.28 15.14 9.26
CA ARG A 136 8.35 14.34 9.90
C ARG A 136 8.54 13.00 9.20
N LEU A 137 9.67 12.82 8.50
CA LEU A 137 9.94 11.58 7.76
C LEU A 137 10.09 10.36 8.66
N LYS A 138 10.48 10.54 9.93
CA LYS A 138 10.57 9.46 10.92
C LYS A 138 9.25 8.70 11.11
N LEU A 139 8.10 9.34 10.86
CA LEU A 139 6.79 8.69 11.03
C LEU A 139 6.48 7.72 9.88
N TYR A 140 6.99 7.95 8.66
CA TYR A 140 6.92 6.96 7.57
C TYR A 140 7.70 5.68 7.92
N PHE A 141 8.80 5.78 8.68
CA PHE A 141 9.50 4.58 9.16
C PHE A 141 8.59 3.70 10.05
N TYR A 142 7.79 4.31 10.93
CA TYR A 142 6.90 3.54 11.81
C TYR A 142 5.69 2.97 11.07
N GLU A 143 5.16 3.70 10.09
CA GLU A 143 4.15 3.16 9.17
C GLU A 143 4.66 1.88 8.48
N GLU A 144 5.83 1.97 7.83
CA GLU A 144 6.46 0.86 7.13
C GLU A 144 6.88 -0.29 8.06
N LEU A 145 7.24 0.01 9.31
CA LEU A 145 7.45 -1.03 10.31
C LEU A 145 6.15 -1.80 10.57
N GLY A 146 5.02 -1.10 10.67
CA GLY A 146 3.71 -1.71 10.80
C GLY A 146 3.35 -2.60 9.61
N TRP A 147 3.65 -2.16 8.38
CA TRP A 147 3.52 -3.00 7.18
C TRP A 147 4.37 -4.27 7.27
N GLY A 148 5.62 -4.16 7.75
CA GLY A 148 6.47 -5.32 8.01
C GLY A 148 5.83 -6.31 9.00
N ILE A 149 5.28 -5.82 10.12
CA ILE A 149 4.60 -6.65 11.13
C ILE A 149 3.40 -7.37 10.53
N ILE A 150 2.56 -6.67 9.75
CA ILE A 150 1.39 -7.25 9.08
C ILE A 150 1.79 -8.45 8.20
N PHE A 151 2.80 -8.28 7.36
CA PHE A 151 3.21 -9.34 6.44
C PHE A 151 4.01 -10.46 7.12
N VAL A 152 4.69 -10.21 8.25
CA VAL A 152 5.21 -11.27 9.12
C VAL A 152 4.07 -12.13 9.64
N ILE A 153 3.03 -11.50 10.19
CA ILE A 153 1.84 -12.21 10.70
C ILE A 153 1.17 -13.01 9.58
N ASN A 154 0.91 -12.38 8.43
CA ASN A 154 0.30 -13.03 7.26
C ASN A 154 1.10 -14.27 6.82
N THR A 155 2.43 -14.17 6.80
CA THR A 155 3.32 -15.26 6.40
C THR A 155 3.27 -16.42 7.41
N ILE A 156 3.36 -16.13 8.71
CA ILE A 156 3.32 -17.14 9.76
C ILE A 156 1.97 -17.86 9.75
N VAL A 157 0.88 -17.11 9.70
CA VAL A 157 -0.47 -17.67 9.68
C VAL A 157 -0.71 -18.51 8.42
N SER A 158 -0.27 -18.02 7.26
CA SER A 158 -0.37 -18.78 6.01
C SER A 158 0.44 -20.08 6.08
N ALA A 159 1.62 -20.08 6.72
CA ALA A 159 2.43 -21.28 6.91
C ALA A 159 1.75 -22.29 7.83
N ILE A 160 1.16 -21.83 8.94
CA ILE A 160 0.39 -22.67 9.86
C ILE A 160 -0.75 -23.32 9.10
N LEU A 161 -1.61 -22.52 8.44
CA LEU A 161 -2.78 -23.03 7.72
C LEU A 161 -2.39 -24.00 6.59
N TYR A 162 -1.33 -23.70 5.84
CA TYR A 162 -0.84 -24.56 4.77
C TYR A 162 -0.35 -25.92 5.30
N TRP A 163 0.21 -25.96 6.50
CA TRP A 163 0.71 -27.19 7.12
C TRP A 163 -0.39 -28.00 7.81
N THR A 164 -1.40 -27.34 8.38
CA THR A 164 -2.41 -28.01 9.22
C THR A 164 -3.65 -28.46 8.45
N LEU A 165 -4.01 -27.80 7.35
CA LEU A 165 -5.25 -28.09 6.62
C LEU A 165 -5.02 -29.24 5.63
N ALA A 166 -5.72 -30.35 5.84
CA ALA A 166 -5.58 -31.57 5.04
C ALA A 166 -6.25 -31.48 3.65
N ASN A 167 -7.22 -30.57 3.47
CA ASN A 167 -7.86 -30.31 2.19
C ASN A 167 -8.16 -28.81 2.07
N LEU A 168 -7.56 -28.15 1.09
CA LEU A 168 -7.72 -26.72 0.83
C LEU A 168 -8.64 -26.46 -0.39
N ASP A 169 -9.22 -27.51 -0.97
CA ASP A 169 -10.15 -27.47 -2.12
C ASP A 169 -9.64 -26.63 -3.31
N GLY A 170 -8.34 -26.73 -3.64
CA GLY A 170 -7.75 -25.98 -4.77
C GLY A 170 -7.32 -24.55 -4.42
N ARG A 171 -7.42 -24.14 -3.14
CA ARG A 171 -7.08 -22.79 -2.66
C ARG A 171 -5.66 -22.71 -2.07
N GLU A 172 -4.87 -23.77 -2.22
CA GLU A 172 -3.46 -23.85 -1.80
C GLU A 172 -2.63 -22.72 -2.42
N LEU A 173 -2.96 -22.36 -3.67
CA LEU A 173 -2.29 -21.31 -4.41
C LEU A 173 -2.30 -19.97 -3.65
N LEU A 174 -3.41 -19.62 -2.98
CA LEU A 174 -3.52 -18.36 -2.26
C LEU A 174 -2.59 -18.31 -1.03
N LEU A 175 -2.44 -19.44 -0.33
CA LEU A 175 -1.49 -19.57 0.78
C LEU A 175 -0.04 -19.57 0.29
N GLN A 176 0.24 -20.29 -0.80
CA GLN A 176 1.57 -20.31 -1.43
C GLN A 176 2.00 -18.91 -1.90
N LEU A 177 1.07 -18.13 -2.45
CA LEU A 177 1.32 -16.74 -2.82
C LEU A 177 1.61 -15.86 -1.61
N SER A 178 0.88 -16.02 -0.50
CA SER A 178 1.20 -15.32 0.76
C SER A 178 2.61 -15.65 1.26
N LEU A 179 3.02 -16.92 1.18
CA LEU A 179 4.36 -17.37 1.58
C LEU A 179 5.45 -16.83 0.66
N LEU A 180 5.24 -16.90 -0.66
CA LEU A 180 6.16 -16.35 -1.64
C LEU A 180 6.30 -14.83 -1.48
N PHE A 181 5.19 -14.13 -1.28
CA PHE A 181 5.19 -12.70 -1.01
C PHE A 181 5.99 -12.40 0.25
N GLY A 182 5.74 -13.11 1.36
CA GLY A 182 6.52 -12.97 2.60
C GLY A 182 8.02 -13.18 2.39
N ALA A 183 8.39 -14.23 1.65
CA ALA A 183 9.79 -14.58 1.38
C ALA A 183 10.54 -13.51 0.58
N VAL A 184 9.86 -12.80 -0.32
CA VAL A 184 10.46 -11.74 -1.16
C VAL A 184 10.33 -10.36 -0.51
N TYR A 185 9.15 -10.03 0.01
CA TYR A 185 8.82 -8.73 0.57
C TYR A 185 9.56 -8.45 1.88
N LEU A 186 9.63 -9.40 2.81
CA LEU A 186 10.23 -9.15 4.14
C LEU A 186 11.72 -8.81 4.06
N PRO A 187 12.57 -9.51 3.27
CA PRO A 187 13.95 -9.07 3.06
C PRO A 187 14.04 -7.68 2.42
N TRP A 188 13.21 -7.39 1.42
CA TRP A 188 13.15 -6.07 0.80
C TRP A 188 12.73 -4.99 1.81
N GLN A 189 11.78 -5.28 2.69
CA GLN A 189 11.28 -4.35 3.71
C GLN A 189 12.36 -3.96 4.71
N ILE A 190 13.28 -4.87 5.06
CA ILE A 190 14.45 -4.55 5.89
C ILE A 190 15.33 -3.50 5.22
N ILE A 191 15.55 -3.62 3.90
CA ILE A 191 16.32 -2.65 3.12
C ILE A 191 15.58 -1.30 3.10
N HIS A 192 14.28 -1.31 2.81
CA HIS A 192 13.45 -0.12 2.76
C HIS A 192 13.45 0.66 4.09
N LEU A 193 13.27 -0.04 5.21
CA LEU A 193 13.31 0.55 6.56
C LEU A 193 14.67 1.19 6.89
N ARG A 194 15.78 0.60 6.42
CA ARG A 194 17.11 1.21 6.58
C ARG A 194 17.21 2.51 5.81
N THR A 195 16.70 2.57 4.57
CA THR A 195 16.68 3.79 3.77
C THR A 195 15.87 4.89 4.44
N LEU A 196 14.66 4.58 4.94
CA LEU A 196 13.82 5.56 5.64
C LEU A 196 14.47 6.08 6.93
N ARG A 197 15.12 5.19 7.69
CA ARG A 197 15.85 5.59 8.90
C ARG A 197 17.00 6.55 8.58
N LEU A 198 17.71 6.34 7.48
CA LEU A 198 18.78 7.24 7.03
C LEU A 198 18.21 8.60 6.59
N SER A 199 17.13 8.61 5.81
CA SER A 199 16.45 9.84 5.39
C SER A 199 15.92 10.64 6.58
N ALA A 200 15.33 9.97 7.58
CA ALA A 200 14.85 10.63 8.79
C ALA A 200 15.99 11.27 9.60
N LYS A 201 17.12 10.57 9.77
CA LYS A 201 18.31 11.14 10.43
C LYS A 201 18.88 12.34 9.67
N GLN A 202 18.91 12.27 8.34
CA GLN A 202 19.38 13.40 7.53
C GLN A 202 18.47 14.61 7.64
N GLN A 203 17.14 14.40 7.73
CA GLN A 203 16.18 15.48 7.94
C GLN A 203 16.39 16.15 9.30
N GLU A 204 16.56 15.35 10.37
CA GLU A 204 16.84 15.86 11.73
C GLU A 204 18.12 16.70 11.80
N ILE A 205 19.11 16.45 10.93
CA ILE A 205 20.37 17.21 10.86
C ILE A 205 20.22 18.48 10.01
N LYS A 206 19.49 18.42 8.90
CA LYS A 206 19.45 19.48 7.87
C LYS A 206 18.32 20.48 8.05
N GLU A 207 17.22 20.06 8.65
CA GLU A 207 16.00 20.86 8.75
C GLU A 207 15.71 21.20 10.21
N ASP A 208 15.35 22.46 10.47
CA ASP A 208 14.85 22.88 11.78
C ASP A 208 13.39 22.43 11.94
N ILE A 209 13.21 21.14 12.23
CA ILE A 209 11.89 20.55 12.44
C ILE A 209 11.35 21.07 13.79
N PRO A 210 10.15 21.68 13.82
CA PRO A 210 9.55 22.14 15.07
C PRO A 210 9.51 21.02 16.10
N LYS A 211 10.15 21.21 17.27
CA LYS A 211 10.25 20.17 18.29
C LYS A 211 8.89 19.79 18.88
N SER A 212 8.02 20.77 19.09
CA SER A 212 6.65 20.57 19.57
C SER A 212 5.65 20.43 18.41
N ILE A 213 4.66 19.55 18.60
CA ILE A 213 3.51 19.44 17.71
C ILE A 213 2.48 20.47 18.18
N THR A 214 2.28 21.53 17.39
CA THR A 214 1.29 22.58 17.66
C THR A 214 0.18 22.54 16.63
N TRP A 215 -0.96 23.16 16.95
CA TRP A 215 -2.07 23.30 16.00
C TRP A 215 -1.64 24.01 14.71
N SER A 216 -0.77 25.02 14.79
CA SER A 216 -0.25 25.73 13.62
C SER A 216 0.59 24.85 12.69
N VAL A 217 1.34 23.89 13.24
CA VAL A 217 2.09 22.90 12.45
C VAL A 217 1.12 22.00 11.69
N LEU A 218 0.09 21.49 12.37
CA LEU A 218 -0.90 20.60 11.75
C LEU A 218 -1.71 21.30 10.65
N THR A 219 -2.16 22.53 10.88
CA THR A 219 -2.90 23.31 9.87
C THR A 219 -2.02 23.67 8.68
N LYS A 220 -0.75 24.01 8.90
CA LYS A 220 0.22 24.23 7.80
C LYS A 220 0.46 22.95 7.00
N GLY A 221 0.59 21.80 7.66
CA GLY A 221 0.74 20.50 7.01
C GLY A 221 -0.49 20.11 6.20
N LEU A 222 -1.69 20.35 6.73
CA LEU A 222 -2.95 20.13 6.02
C LEU A 222 -3.06 21.05 4.79
N TYR A 223 -2.76 22.34 4.93
CA TYR A 223 -2.73 23.26 3.81
C TYR A 223 -1.75 22.80 2.74
N LYS A 224 -0.54 22.39 3.16
CA LYS A 224 0.51 21.88 2.27
C LYS A 224 0.04 20.64 1.51
N SER A 225 -0.57 19.67 2.19
CA SER A 225 -1.02 18.41 1.57
C SER A 225 -2.16 18.61 0.56
N ILE A 226 -2.94 19.68 0.68
CA ILE A 226 -4.01 20.04 -0.26
C ILE A 226 -3.48 20.88 -1.43
N LYS A 227 -2.65 21.88 -1.14
CA LYS A 227 -2.33 22.96 -2.10
C LYS A 227 -0.96 22.82 -2.75
N MET A 228 0.07 22.38 -2.04
CA MET A 228 1.42 22.34 -2.58
C MET A 228 1.58 21.17 -3.54
N LYS A 229 2.04 21.47 -4.75
CA LYS A 229 2.33 20.50 -5.79
C LYS A 229 3.62 20.89 -6.48
N ASN A 230 4.54 19.95 -6.58
CA ASN A 230 5.80 20.10 -7.29
C ASN A 230 5.70 19.33 -8.60
N LEU A 231 5.39 20.03 -9.70
CA LEU A 231 5.28 19.41 -11.01
C LEU A 231 6.68 19.03 -11.52
N THR A 232 7.03 17.75 -11.41
CA THR A 232 8.37 17.28 -11.79
C THR A 232 8.37 15.81 -12.19
N THR A 233 9.31 15.44 -13.06
CA THR A 233 9.61 14.05 -13.42
C THR A 233 11.02 13.63 -13.03
N GLN A 234 11.69 14.41 -12.16
CA GLN A 234 13.03 14.10 -11.66
C GLN A 234 13.01 12.91 -10.70
N SER A 235 13.81 11.88 -10.97
CA SER A 235 13.75 10.59 -10.29
C SER A 235 13.86 10.70 -8.76
N GLU A 236 14.68 11.63 -8.29
CA GLU A 236 14.98 11.87 -6.88
C GLU A 236 13.73 12.33 -6.13
N ALA A 237 12.90 13.14 -6.78
CA ALA A 237 11.67 13.65 -6.20
C ALA A 237 10.64 12.52 -5.93
N TRP A 238 10.74 11.42 -6.66
CA TRP A 238 9.80 10.30 -6.60
C TRP A 238 10.37 9.10 -5.85
N GLY A 239 11.55 9.21 -5.21
CA GLY A 239 12.20 8.10 -4.50
C GLY A 239 12.97 7.14 -5.41
N GLY A 240 13.27 7.55 -6.64
CA GLY A 240 14.07 6.82 -7.61
C GLY A 240 13.45 5.48 -8.00
N VAL A 241 14.29 4.45 -8.10
CA VAL A 241 13.87 3.09 -8.49
C VAL A 241 12.96 2.47 -7.43
N ILE A 242 13.24 2.69 -6.15
CA ILE A 242 12.43 2.15 -5.04
C ILE A 242 11.02 2.70 -5.11
N GLY A 243 10.87 4.02 -5.31
CA GLY A 243 9.57 4.66 -5.45
C GLY A 243 8.77 4.15 -6.65
N MET A 244 9.40 4.00 -7.82
CA MET A 244 8.71 3.44 -8.99
C MET A 244 8.32 1.97 -8.82
N MET A 245 9.20 1.17 -8.23
CA MET A 245 8.91 -0.24 -7.93
C MET A 245 7.69 -0.34 -7.02
N TRP A 246 7.64 0.48 -5.98
CA TRP A 246 6.51 0.54 -5.06
C TRP A 246 5.23 0.98 -5.76
N MET A 247 5.25 2.06 -6.55
CA MET A 247 4.05 2.50 -7.29
C MET A 247 3.55 1.44 -8.27
N THR A 248 4.47 0.78 -8.98
CA THR A 248 4.12 -0.20 -10.01
C THR A 248 3.63 -1.52 -9.40
N ALA A 249 4.35 -2.07 -8.43
CA ALA A 249 3.95 -3.32 -7.79
C ALA A 249 2.67 -3.12 -6.97
N TYR A 250 2.60 -2.05 -6.19
CA TYR A 250 1.49 -1.87 -5.26
C TYR A 250 0.21 -1.40 -5.92
N TRP A 251 0.26 -0.39 -6.79
CA TRP A 251 -0.97 0.20 -7.35
C TRP A 251 -1.25 -0.29 -8.76
N ALA A 252 -0.22 -0.57 -9.57
CA ALA A 252 -0.46 -0.93 -10.97
C ALA A 252 -0.69 -2.43 -11.20
N THR A 253 0.05 -3.31 -10.52
CA THR A 253 0.17 -4.72 -10.98
C THR A 253 0.01 -5.75 -9.87
N LEU A 254 1.02 -5.97 -9.03
CA LEU A 254 1.13 -7.11 -8.11
C LEU A 254 -0.05 -7.23 -7.13
N ILE A 255 -0.31 -6.18 -6.34
CA ILE A 255 -1.38 -6.24 -5.32
C ILE A 255 -2.78 -6.28 -5.97
N PRO A 256 -3.11 -5.47 -6.99
CA PRO A 256 -4.38 -5.60 -7.70
C PRO A 256 -4.58 -7.00 -8.31
N SER A 257 -3.55 -7.58 -8.93
CA SER A 257 -3.65 -8.90 -9.54
C SER A 257 -3.85 -10.00 -8.49
N TRP A 258 -3.16 -9.89 -7.35
CA TRP A 258 -3.34 -10.81 -6.23
C TRP A 258 -4.75 -10.74 -5.65
N ILE A 259 -5.27 -9.53 -5.45
CA ILE A 259 -6.61 -9.32 -4.91
C ILE A 259 -7.68 -9.80 -5.89
N TYR A 260 -7.48 -9.59 -7.19
CA TYR A 260 -8.34 -10.17 -8.22
C TYR A 260 -8.32 -11.70 -8.22
N LEU A 261 -7.14 -12.31 -8.04
CA LEU A 261 -7.02 -13.76 -7.93
C LEU A 261 -7.76 -14.31 -6.70
N ILE A 262 -7.76 -13.58 -5.57
CA ILE A 262 -8.57 -13.96 -4.40
C ILE A 262 -10.06 -13.96 -4.78
N VAL A 263 -10.56 -12.90 -5.43
CA VAL A 263 -11.97 -12.82 -5.89
C VAL A 263 -12.31 -13.94 -6.87
N LEU A 264 -11.37 -14.33 -7.73
CA LEU A 264 -11.60 -15.39 -8.72
C LEU A 264 -11.67 -16.80 -8.11
N THR A 265 -11.04 -16.99 -6.95
CA THR A 265 -10.78 -18.32 -6.36
C THR A 265 -11.71 -18.66 -5.20
N VAL A 266 -12.30 -17.66 -4.55
CA VAL A 266 -13.22 -17.80 -3.41
C VAL A 266 -14.66 -17.75 -3.89
#